data_AF-A0A4V6WMC2-F1
#
_entry.id   AF-A0A4V6WMC2-F1
#
_cell.length_a   1.000
_cell.length_b   1.000
_cell.length_c   1.000
_cell.angle_alpha   90.00
_cell.angle_beta   90.00
_cell.angle_gamma   90.00
#
_symmetry.space_group_name_H-M   'P 1'
#
loop_
_entity.id
_entity.type
_entity.pdbx_description
1 polymer ?
#
loop_
_entity_poly.entity_id
_entity_poly.type
_entity_poly.pdbx_seq_one_letter_code
_entity_poly.pdbx_strand_id
1 'polypeptide(L)'
;MKLYGFLNVFLAGCFGGVLIELLKWYNLRDSPNLPHYVKLWRYWGCTVAMIIAGGLLTTLYGIEEVEALLAVNVGASAPLLIASLAQSLPKTLPAERSAFKSKMPTLMDFLRNR
;
A
#
# COMPACT_ATOMS: atom_id res chain seq x y z
N MET A 1 -21.27 14.70 14.67
CA MET A 1 -22.18 14.36 13.55
C MET A 1 -22.17 12.85 13.39
N LYS A 2 -23.33 12.20 13.46
CA LYS A 2 -23.45 10.74 13.42
C LYS A 2 -23.87 10.29 12.03
N LEU A 3 -23.33 9.18 11.56
CA LEU A 3 -23.64 8.55 10.28
C LEU A 3 -24.45 7.28 10.54
N TYR A 4 -25.47 7.10 9.71
CA TYR A 4 -26.39 5.98 9.76
C TYR A 4 -26.37 5.26 8.41
N GLY A 5 -26.34 3.93 8.44
CA GLY A 5 -26.44 3.09 7.26
C GLY A 5 -25.09 2.83 6.58
N PHE A 6 -25.01 1.65 5.97
CA PHE A 6 -23.80 1.11 5.33
C PHE A 6 -23.15 2.09 4.36
N LEU A 7 -23.93 2.70 3.47
CA LEU A 7 -23.40 3.53 2.39
C LEU A 7 -22.73 4.81 2.93
N ASN A 8 -23.32 5.45 3.94
CA ASN A 8 -22.76 6.65 4.56
C ASN A 8 -21.46 6.35 5.32
N VAL A 9 -21.42 5.25 6.07
CA VAL A 9 -20.22 4.81 6.78
C VAL A 9 -19.12 4.37 5.81
N PHE A 10 -19.48 3.65 4.75
CA PHE A 10 -18.55 3.24 3.69
C PHE A 10 -17.91 4.44 2.99
N LEU A 11 -18.73 5.43 2.60
CA LEU A 11 -18.23 6.65 1.94
C LEU A 11 -17.35 7.47 2.88
N ALA A 12 -17.69 7.56 4.16
CA ALA A 12 -16.85 8.25 5.14
C ALA A 12 -15.50 7.54 5.35
N GLY A 13 -15.49 6.21 5.39
CA GLY A 13 -14.25 5.43 5.43
C GLY A 13 -13.40 5.59 4.16
N CYS A 14 -14.05 5.53 2.98
CA CYS A 14 -13.39 5.81 1.70
C CYS A 14 -12.80 7.23 1.66
N PHE A 15 -13.51 8.22 2.20
CA PHE A 15 -13.01 9.59 2.29
C PHE A 15 -11.73 9.67 3.12
N GLY A 16 -11.66 8.97 4.25
CA GLY A 16 -10.41 8.83 5.02
C GLY A 16 -9.26 8.22 4.21
N GLY A 17 -9.54 7.17 3.43
CA GLY A 17 -8.55 6.57 2.52
C GLY A 17 -8.06 7.53 1.43
N VAL A 18 -8.96 8.31 0.84
CA VAL A 18 -8.64 9.34 -0.16
C VAL A 18 -7.75 10.43 0.43
N LEU A 19 -8.02 10.88 1.67
CA LEU A 19 -7.21 11.89 2.33
C LEU A 19 -5.76 11.45 2.52
N ILE A 20 -5.52 10.19 2.85
CA ILE A 20 -4.16 9.64 2.98
C ILE A 20 -3.43 9.61 1.64
N GLU A 21 -4.13 9.25 0.56
CA GLU A 21 -3.54 9.31 -0.77
C GLU A 21 -3.22 10.75 -1.17
N LEU A 22 -4.13 11.69 -0.89
CA LEU A 22 -3.91 13.11 -1.14
C LEU A 22 -2.71 13.65 -0.35
N LEU A 23 -2.54 13.20 0.89
CA LEU A 23 -1.38 13.54 1.73
C LEU A 23 -0.07 12.98 1.15
N LYS A 24 -0.08 11.75 0.60
CA LYS A 24 1.10 11.22 -0.11
C LYS A 24 1.46 12.08 -1.31
N TRP A 25 0.46 12.48 -2.09
CA TRP A 25 0.65 13.38 -3.24
C TRP A 25 1.18 14.74 -2.81
N TYR A 26 0.66 15.29 -1.70
CA TYR A 26 1.13 16.54 -1.12
C TYR A 26 2.60 16.44 -0.70
N ASN A 27 3.03 15.36 -0.03
CA ASN A 27 4.43 15.17 0.34
C ASN A 27 5.34 14.96 -0.89
N LEU A 28 4.79 14.40 -1.98
CA LEU A 28 5.54 14.18 -3.22
C LEU A 28 5.83 15.47 -3.98
N ARG A 29 5.04 16.53 -3.75
CA ARG A 29 5.23 17.83 -4.41
C ARG A 29 6.57 18.50 -4.03
N ASP A 30 7.08 18.21 -2.84
CA ASP A 30 8.32 18.79 -2.31
C ASP A 30 9.55 17.98 -2.76
N SER A 31 9.36 16.85 -3.45
CA SER A 31 10.44 16.02 -3.98
C SER A 31 10.88 16.51 -5.36
N PRO A 32 12.18 16.83 -5.57
CA PRO A 32 12.69 17.36 -6.84
C PRO A 32 12.64 16.36 -8.01
N ASN A 33 12.42 15.07 -7.74
CA ASN A 33 12.22 14.04 -8.75
C ASN A 33 10.87 13.34 -8.54
N LEU A 34 9.88 13.72 -9.36
CA LEU A 34 8.61 13.00 -9.43
C LEU A 34 8.86 11.59 -10.00
N PRO A 35 8.57 10.53 -9.25
CA PRO A 35 8.82 9.18 -9.73
C PRO A 35 7.94 8.81 -10.93
N HIS A 36 8.53 8.14 -11.93
CA HIS A 36 7.81 7.76 -13.15
C HIS A 36 6.59 6.84 -12.89
N TYR A 37 6.58 6.13 -11.76
CA TYR A 37 5.50 5.21 -11.39
C TYR A 37 4.15 5.89 -11.09
N VAL A 38 4.15 7.17 -10.74
CA VAL A 38 2.93 7.93 -10.43
C VAL A 38 2.03 8.10 -11.67
N LYS A 39 2.61 7.99 -12.88
CA LYS A 39 1.88 8.04 -14.16
C LYS A 39 1.30 6.70 -14.60
N LEU A 40 1.63 5.58 -13.94
CA LEU A 40 1.13 4.27 -14.34
C LEU A 40 -0.29 4.04 -13.83
N TRP A 41 -1.19 3.62 -14.72
CA TRP A 41 -2.55 3.18 -14.39
C TRP A 41 -2.58 2.13 -13.26
N ARG A 42 -1.57 1.24 -13.19
CA ARG A 42 -1.46 0.21 -12.15
C ARG A 42 -1.35 0.80 -10.74
N TYR A 43 -0.70 1.96 -10.60
CA TYR A 43 -0.59 2.67 -9.32
C TYR A 43 -1.98 3.07 -8.82
N TRP A 44 -2.77 3.69 -9.69
CA TRP A 44 -4.14 4.12 -9.39
C TRP A 44 -5.07 2.95 -9.09
N GLY A 45 -4.91 1.81 -9.76
CA GLY A 45 -5.66 0.59 -9.46
C GLY A 45 -5.42 0.10 -8.02
N CYS A 46 -4.15 0.07 -7.57
CA CYS A 46 -3.82 -0.26 -6.19
C CYS A 46 -4.38 0.77 -5.20
N THR A 47 -4.27 2.07 -5.51
CA THR A 47 -4.81 3.15 -4.68
C THR A 47 -6.32 3.00 -4.48
N VAL A 48 -7.09 2.79 -5.55
CA VAL A 48 -8.54 2.58 -5.48
C VAL A 48 -8.88 1.33 -4.66
N ALA A 49 -8.16 0.23 -4.85
CA ALA A 49 -8.36 -0.99 -4.06
C ALA A 49 -8.14 -0.74 -2.55
N MET A 50 -7.11 0.04 -2.18
CA MET A 50 -6.83 0.38 -0.79
C MET A 50 -7.89 1.30 -0.18
N ILE A 51 -8.42 2.26 -0.96
CA ILE A 51 -9.52 3.14 -0.54
C ILE A 51 -10.78 2.31 -0.26
N ILE A 52 -11.13 1.41 -1.18
CA ILE A 52 -12.28 0.50 -1.03
C ILE A 52 -12.10 -0.40 0.19
N ALA A 53 -10.90 -0.95 0.39
CA ALA A 53 -10.58 -1.77 1.56
C ALA A 53 -10.75 -0.97 2.87
N GLY A 54 -10.37 0.32 2.89
CA GLY A 54 -10.59 1.19 4.04
C GLY A 54 -12.07 1.48 4.32
N GLY A 55 -12.86 1.75 3.28
CA GLY A 55 -14.31 1.88 3.40
C GLY A 55 -14.97 0.62 3.96
N LEU A 56 -14.61 -0.55 3.41
CA LEU A 56 -15.09 -1.87 3.89
C LEU A 56 -14.72 -2.10 5.35
N LEU A 57 -13.46 -1.87 5.74
CA LEU A 57 -13.01 -2.05 7.12
C LEU A 57 -13.78 -1.14 8.09
N THR A 58 -14.11 0.07 7.64
CA THR A 58 -14.91 1.02 8.42
C THR A 58 -16.34 0.51 8.64
N THR A 59 -16.95 -0.14 7.64
CA THR A 59 -18.29 -0.73 7.81
C THR A 59 -18.31 -1.94 8.75
N LEU A 60 -17.18 -2.65 8.88
CA LEU A 60 -17.03 -3.74 9.85
C LEU A 60 -16.97 -3.25 11.30
N TYR A 61 -16.59 -1.99 11.53
CA TYR A 61 -16.64 -1.37 12.85
C TYR A 61 -18.07 -1.07 13.32
N GLY A 62 -19.03 -0.98 12.41
CA GLY A 62 -20.43 -0.73 12.69
C GLY A 62 -21.11 0.05 11.57
N ILE A 63 -22.45 -0.04 11.51
CA ILE A 63 -23.26 0.66 10.49
C ILE A 63 -24.46 1.41 11.08
N GLU A 64 -24.80 1.15 12.35
CA GLU A 64 -26.02 1.68 12.96
C GLU A 64 -25.81 3.08 13.50
N GLU A 65 -24.74 3.32 14.28
CA GLU A 65 -24.46 4.64 14.80
C GLU A 65 -22.95 4.85 14.91
N VAL A 66 -22.35 5.42 13.85
CA VAL A 66 -20.92 5.67 13.80
C VAL A 66 -20.65 7.16 13.72
N GLU A 67 -19.75 7.66 14.57
CA GLU A 67 -19.32 9.04 14.49
C GLU A 67 -18.53 9.28 13.20
N ALA A 68 -18.86 10.34 12.46
CA ALA A 68 -18.26 10.61 11.15
C ALA A 68 -16.72 10.70 11.22
N LEU A 69 -16.20 11.35 12.27
CA LEU A 69 -14.76 11.50 12.48
C LEU A 69 -14.09 10.16 12.78
N LEU A 70 -14.76 9.28 13.53
CA LEU A 70 -14.28 7.93 13.78
C LEU A 70 -14.21 7.12 12.48
N ALA A 71 -15.26 7.17 11.66
CA ALA A 71 -15.31 6.48 10.38
C ALA A 71 -14.15 6.91 9.45
N VAL A 72 -13.87 8.21 9.37
CA VAL A 72 -12.76 8.76 8.59
C VAL A 72 -11.40 8.30 9.14
N ASN A 73 -11.20 8.35 10.46
CA ASN A 73 -9.93 7.92 11.08
C ASN A 73 -9.67 6.42 10.88
N VAL A 74 -10.70 5.59 10.96
CA VAL A 74 -10.61 4.14 10.70
C VAL A 74 -10.24 3.91 9.23
N GLY A 75 -10.96 4.56 8.30
CA GLY A 75 -10.68 4.47 6.86
C GLY A 75 -9.27 4.95 6.47
N ALA A 76 -8.78 6.02 7.11
CA ALA A 76 -7.43 6.53 6.92
C ALA A 76 -6.34 5.59 7.47
N SER A 77 -6.62 4.89 8.58
CA SER A 77 -5.66 3.97 9.20
C SER A 77 -5.63 2.60 8.52
N ALA A 78 -6.68 2.22 7.79
CA ALA A 78 -6.79 0.91 7.16
C ALA A 78 -5.63 0.55 6.21
N PRO A 79 -5.15 1.44 5.32
CA PRO A 79 -3.99 1.15 4.48
C PRO A 79 -2.71 0.87 5.26
N LEU A 80 -2.50 1.58 6.38
CA LEU A 80 -1.36 1.39 7.26
C LEU A 80 -1.45 0.07 8.02
N LEU A 81 -2.65 -0.30 8.48
CA LEU A 81 -2.91 -1.59 9.10
C LEU A 81 -2.60 -2.73 8.12
N ILE A 82 -3.12 -2.68 6.89
CA ILE A 82 -2.83 -3.67 5.85
C ILE A 82 -1.32 -3.73 5.56
N ALA A 83 -0.64 -2.58 5.48
CA ALA A 83 0.80 -2.52 5.27
C ALA A 83 1.60 -3.17 6.41
N SER A 84 1.20 -2.91 7.67
CA SER A 84 1.85 -3.52 8.85
C SER A 84 1.65 -5.04 8.89
N LEU A 85 0.45 -5.51 8.55
CA LEU A 85 0.15 -6.94 8.45
C LEU A 85 1.00 -7.61 7.36
N ALA A 86 1.11 -6.99 6.18
CA ALA A 86 1.95 -7.49 5.10
C ALA A 86 3.44 -7.55 5.48
N GLN A 87 3.93 -6.62 6.30
CA GLN A 87 5.31 -6.63 6.80
C GLN A 87 5.58 -7.72 7.84
N SER A 88 4.54 -8.15 8.58
CA SER A 88 4.65 -9.22 9.57
C SER A 88 4.71 -10.62 8.96
N LEU A 89 4.37 -10.77 7.68
CA LEU A 89 4.53 -12.03 6.96
C LEU A 89 6.03 -12.29 6.71
N PRO A 90 6.55 -13.50 7.01
CA PRO A 90 7.95 -13.82 6.75
C PRO A 90 8.24 -13.62 5.27
N LYS A 91 9.20 -12.75 4.95
CA LYS A 91 9.73 -12.60 3.59
C LYS A 91 10.48 -13.89 3.23
N THR A 92 9.77 -14.89 2.73
CA THR A 92 10.39 -16.06 2.10
C THR A 92 11.00 -15.63 0.77
N LEU A 93 12.23 -15.11 0.85
CA LEU A 93 13.17 -15.15 -0.26
C LEU A 93 14.25 -16.18 0.11
N PRO A 94 14.37 -17.30 -0.61
CA PRO A 94 15.50 -18.19 -0.44
C PRO A 94 16.77 -17.39 -0.79
N ALA A 95 17.75 -17.37 0.12
CA ALA A 95 19.04 -16.70 -0.03
C ALA A 95 19.86 -17.18 -1.24
N GLU A 96 19.41 -18.23 -1.93
CA GLU A 96 20.14 -18.97 -2.95
C GLU A 96 20.24 -18.26 -4.31
N ARG A 97 19.30 -17.35 -4.66
CA ARG A 97 19.32 -16.67 -5.98
C ARG A 97 20.36 -15.54 -6.10
N SER A 98 20.96 -15.08 -5.00
CA SER A 98 21.99 -14.02 -5.07
C SER A 98 23.40 -14.56 -5.32
N ALA A 99 23.67 -15.83 -4.98
CA ALA A 99 24.98 -16.46 -5.12
C ALA A 99 25.26 -16.99 -6.54
N PHE A 100 24.23 -17.27 -7.34
CA PHE A 100 24.40 -17.82 -8.69
C PHE A 100 24.83 -16.77 -9.73
N LYS A 101 24.62 -15.47 -9.48
CA LYS A 101 24.92 -14.40 -10.46
C LYS A 101 26.39 -13.96 -10.47
N SER A 102 27.19 -14.29 -9.45
CA SER A 102 28.52 -13.71 -9.28
C SER A 102 29.69 -14.66 -9.56
N LYS A 103 29.45 -15.92 -9.95
CA LYS A 103 30.54 -16.91 -10.09
C LYS A 103 30.33 -17.90 -11.24
N MET A 104 30.19 -17.39 -12.45
CA MET A 104 30.59 -18.18 -13.63
C MET A 104 32.09 -17.90 -13.87
N PRO A 105 33.01 -18.84 -13.52
CA PRO A 105 34.38 -18.74 -14.00
C PRO A 105 34.34 -18.74 -15.53
N THR A 106 34.95 -17.73 -16.13
CA THR A 106 34.94 -17.55 -17.58
C THR A 106 35.88 -18.61 -18.18
N LEU A 107 35.60 -19.13 -19.38
CA LEU A 107 36.48 -20.11 -20.06
C LEU A 107 37.96 -19.68 -20.14
N MET A 108 38.21 -18.37 -20.06
CA MET A 108 39.54 -17.76 -19.97
C MET A 108 40.31 -18.13 -18.70
N ASP A 109 39.64 -18.39 -17.58
CA ASP A 109 40.27 -18.84 -16.32
C ASP A 109 40.69 -20.31 -16.41
N PHE A 110 39.93 -21.14 -17.13
CA PHE A 110 40.28 -22.54 -17.38
C PHE A 110 41.46 -22.71 -18.33
N LEU A 111 41.58 -21.82 -19.33
CA LEU A 111 42.70 -21.84 -20.28
C LEU A 111 43.99 -21.23 -19.71
N ARG A 112 43.91 -20.46 -18.61
CA ARG A 112 45.06 -19.84 -17.95
C ARG A 112 45.76 -20.77 -16.95
N ASN A 113 45.09 -21.83 -16.49
CA ASN A 113 45.61 -22.76 -15.47
C ASN A 113 46.09 -24.11 -16.05
N ARG A 114 46.53 -24.12 -17.31
CA ARG A 114 47.18 -25.26 -17.97
C ARG A 114 48.52 -24.81 -18.55
#